data_AF-A0A6N2KHY1-F1
#
_entry.id   AF-A0A6N2KHY1-F1
#
_cell.length_a   1.000
_cell.length_b   1.000
_cell.length_c   1.000
_cell.angle_alpha   90.00
_cell.angle_beta   90.00
_cell.angle_gamma   90.00
#
_symmetry.space_group_name_H-M   'P 1'
#
loop_
_entity.id
_entity.type
_entity.pdbx_description
1 polymer ?
#
loop_
_entity_poly.entity_id
_entity_poly.type
_entity_poly.pdbx_seq_one_letter_code
_entity_poly.pdbx_strand_id
1 'polypeptide(L)'
;MVVVGLLEEEVVLLILLYCLSHQTPFTVHFVSLFKVKLLSNLLERSTCALERFSVLQLPLLSMVCTPQSHQNQNGGALMDEMAVVATEEYRSIVFKEPRFVEYFRLATPEMEYGRMNIGSRPSKRKPSGGIESLRAIPWIFAWTQTRFHLPVWLGFGAAFKHVIQKDIRNLHMLQAMYNEWPFFRVTIDLVEMVFAKGDPGIAALNDKLLVSEELWPFGEKLRANYKETKSLLLQIAGHKDLLEGDPYLKQRLRLRDSYITTLNVCQAYTLKQIRDPNYNVTPRPHLSKEIMESSKPADELVKLNPTSDYAPGLEDTLILTMKGIAAGMQNTDGFCPKYKQLNAIGQCFPPGDHVAALEYLLRPM
;
A
#
# COMPACT_ATOMS: atom_id res chain seq x y z
N MET A 1 -16.26 29.26 -3.34
CA MET A 1 -15.48 29.52 -4.57
C MET A 1 -14.26 28.62 -4.53
N VAL A 2 -14.08 27.71 -5.49
CA VAL A 2 -12.93 26.81 -5.53
C VAL A 2 -11.86 27.43 -6.43
N VAL A 3 -10.66 27.68 -5.89
CA VAL A 3 -9.50 28.14 -6.67
C VAL A 3 -8.59 26.93 -6.87
N VAL A 4 -8.51 26.44 -8.10
CA VAL A 4 -7.57 25.38 -8.48
C VAL A 4 -6.25 26.05 -8.86
N GLY A 5 -5.21 25.86 -8.04
CA GLY A 5 -3.86 26.29 -8.36
C GLY A 5 -2.99 25.08 -8.69
N LEU A 6 -2.36 25.07 -9.86
CA LEU A 6 -1.24 24.19 -10.17
C LEU A 6 0.02 24.79 -9.55
N LEU A 7 0.58 24.13 -8.55
CA LEU A 7 1.92 24.41 -8.05
C LEU A 7 2.80 23.21 -8.43
N GLU A 8 3.97 23.49 -8.99
CA GLU A 8 4.86 22.55 -9.68
C GLU A 8 4.92 21.12 -9.08
N GLU A 9 4.77 20.12 -9.95
CA GLU A 9 4.85 18.67 -9.70
C GLU A 9 3.95 18.05 -8.60
N GLU A 10 3.07 18.80 -7.94
CA GLU A 10 2.08 18.28 -7.00
C GLU A 10 0.67 18.81 -7.35
N VAL A 11 -0.27 17.90 -7.65
CA VAL A 11 -1.69 18.28 -7.66
C VAL A 11 -2.12 18.46 -6.20
N VAL A 12 -1.92 19.66 -5.67
CA VAL A 12 -2.44 20.08 -4.37
C VAL A 12 -3.84 20.62 -4.60
N LEU A 13 -4.84 19.84 -4.21
CA LEU A 13 -6.21 20.31 -4.27
C LEU A 13 -6.48 21.21 -3.07
N LEU A 14 -6.63 22.53 -3.30
CA LEU A 14 -7.16 23.46 -2.31
C LEU A 14 -8.70 23.46 -2.42
N ILE A 15 -9.36 22.85 -1.45
CA ILE A 15 -10.82 22.94 -1.31
C ILE A 15 -11.12 24.07 -0.33
N LEU A 16 -11.71 25.16 -0.84
CA LEU A 16 -12.27 26.26 -0.05
C LEU A 16 -13.76 25.98 0.21
N LEU A 17 -14.07 25.40 1.37
CA LEU A 17 -15.44 25.22 1.83
C LEU A 17 -15.95 26.51 2.48
N TYR A 18 -17.10 27.00 2.01
CA TYR A 18 -17.77 28.19 2.56
C TYR A 18 -19.08 27.72 3.19
N CYS A 19 -19.13 27.63 4.51
CA CYS A 19 -20.35 27.30 5.24
C CYS A 19 -21.09 28.58 5.62
N LEU A 20 -22.29 28.78 5.08
CA LEU A 20 -23.24 29.78 5.58
C LEU A 20 -24.23 29.06 6.51
N SER A 21 -24.07 29.19 7.83
CA SER A 21 -25.10 28.73 8.77
C SER A 21 -26.15 29.84 8.96
N HIS A 22 -27.38 29.60 8.52
CA HIS A 22 -28.50 30.55 8.64
C HIS A 22 -29.27 30.43 9.96
N GLN A 23 -28.60 30.13 11.08
CA GLN A 23 -29.24 30.08 12.38
C GLN A 23 -28.43 30.90 13.39
N THR A 24 -29.05 31.98 13.90
CA THR A 24 -28.60 32.97 14.93
C THR A 24 -27.80 34.20 14.44
N PRO A 25 -27.83 35.36 15.14
CA PRO A 25 -27.42 36.67 14.59
C PRO A 25 -25.91 36.87 14.41
N PHE A 26 -25.09 35.82 14.56
CA PHE A 26 -23.64 35.90 14.39
C PHE A 26 -23.21 35.01 13.24
N THR A 27 -22.93 35.63 12.09
CA THR A 27 -22.31 34.97 10.95
C THR A 27 -20.87 34.60 11.31
N VAL A 28 -20.60 33.35 11.68
CA VAL A 28 -19.22 32.86 11.84
C VAL A 28 -18.73 32.34 10.49
N HIS A 29 -17.77 33.02 9.89
CA HIS A 29 -17.12 32.57 8.66
C HIS A 29 -16.00 31.57 9.00
N PHE A 30 -16.23 30.28 8.74
CA PHE A 30 -15.16 29.28 8.76
C PHE A 30 -14.63 29.07 7.33
N VAL A 31 -13.32 29.33 7.15
CA VAL A 31 -12.58 28.98 5.94
C VAL A 31 -11.61 27.88 6.31
N SER A 32 -11.93 26.63 5.98
CA SER A 32 -11.02 25.50 6.17
C SER A 32 -10.30 25.21 4.86
N LEU A 33 -8.97 25.24 4.89
CA LEU A 33 -8.10 24.95 3.77
C LEU A 33 -7.64 23.49 3.89
N PHE A 34 -8.14 22.60 3.03
CA PHE A 34 -7.65 21.22 2.98
C PHE A 34 -6.57 21.11 1.91
N LYS A 35 -5.39 20.58 2.29
CA LYS A 35 -4.36 20.13 1.34
C LYS A 35 -4.44 18.61 1.25
N VAL A 36 -4.87 18.10 0.11
CA VAL A 36 -4.87 16.65 -0.17
C VAL A 36 -3.73 16.35 -1.14
N LYS A 37 -2.85 15.42 -0.78
CA LYS A 37 -1.77 14.97 -1.65
C LYS A 37 -2.30 13.90 -2.61
N LEU A 38 -2.38 14.22 -3.90
CA LEU A 38 -2.71 13.23 -4.92
C LEU A 38 -1.49 12.37 -5.25
N LEU A 39 -1.67 11.06 -5.21
CA LEU A 39 -0.61 10.09 -5.50
C LEU A 39 -0.46 9.84 -7.00
N SER A 40 0.77 9.65 -7.49
CA SER A 40 1.02 9.52 -8.94
C SER A 40 0.32 8.33 -9.60
N ASN A 41 0.17 7.19 -8.91
CA ASN A 41 -0.56 6.02 -9.43
C ASN A 41 -2.06 6.26 -9.61
N LEU A 42 -2.58 7.37 -9.11
CA LEU A 42 -3.97 7.79 -9.30
C LEU A 42 -4.12 8.79 -10.46
N LEU A 43 -3.03 9.46 -10.89
CA LEU A 43 -3.08 10.54 -11.88
C LEU A 43 -3.68 10.11 -13.22
N GLU A 44 -3.37 8.91 -13.72
CA GLU A 44 -3.99 8.39 -14.96
C GLU A 44 -5.52 8.25 -14.87
N ARG A 45 -6.08 8.16 -13.65
CA ARG A 45 -7.52 8.13 -13.41
C ARG A 45 -8.10 9.47 -12.96
N SER A 46 -7.25 10.41 -12.56
CA SER A 46 -7.65 11.73 -12.06
C SER A 46 -8.08 12.69 -13.18
N THR A 47 -7.90 12.31 -14.44
CA THR A 47 -8.34 13.08 -15.62
C THR A 47 -9.86 13.17 -15.74
N CYS A 48 -10.62 12.32 -15.03
CA CYS A 48 -12.06 12.50 -14.80
C CYS A 48 -12.29 13.34 -13.53
N ALA A 49 -11.82 14.58 -13.55
CA ALA A 49 -11.71 15.43 -12.36
C ALA A 49 -13.09 15.89 -11.83
N LEU A 50 -14.03 16.21 -12.72
CA LEU A 50 -15.34 16.82 -12.40
C LEU A 50 -16.29 15.92 -11.58
N GLU A 51 -16.37 14.63 -11.88
CA GLU A 51 -17.27 13.70 -11.15
C GLU A 51 -16.75 13.32 -9.76
N ARG A 52 -15.44 13.47 -9.49
CA ARG A 52 -14.85 13.14 -8.18
C ARG A 52 -14.80 14.34 -7.23
N PHE A 53 -14.89 15.58 -7.76
CA PHE A 53 -14.97 16.79 -6.94
C PHE A 53 -16.25 16.86 -6.11
N SER A 54 -17.39 16.43 -6.67
CA SER A 54 -18.67 16.35 -5.95
C SER A 54 -18.64 15.29 -4.83
N VAL A 55 -17.92 14.18 -5.04
CA VAL A 55 -17.83 13.07 -4.07
C VAL A 55 -16.96 13.41 -2.86
N LEU A 56 -15.92 14.25 -3.00
CA LEU A 56 -15.08 14.70 -1.87
C LEU A 56 -15.72 15.84 -1.07
N GLN A 57 -16.56 16.66 -1.71
CA GLN A 57 -17.11 17.87 -1.09
C GLN A 57 -18.18 17.57 -0.03
N LEU A 58 -18.99 16.52 -0.24
CA LEU A 58 -20.08 16.14 0.67
C LEU A 58 -19.60 15.51 2.00
N PRO A 59 -18.64 14.57 2.03
CA PRO A 59 -18.13 13.97 3.27
C PRO A 59 -17.31 14.95 4.12
N LEU A 60 -16.50 15.81 3.47
CA LEU A 60 -15.73 16.85 4.18
C LEU A 60 -16.64 17.91 4.79
N LEU A 61 -17.69 18.32 4.08
CA LEU A 61 -18.72 19.21 4.62
C LEU A 61 -19.48 18.53 5.78
N SER A 62 -19.82 17.25 5.65
CA SER A 62 -20.45 16.46 6.70
C SER A 62 -19.56 16.35 7.96
N MET A 63 -18.25 16.10 7.81
CA MET A 63 -17.29 16.06 8.92
C MET A 63 -17.10 17.41 9.64
N VAL A 64 -17.14 18.52 8.90
CA VAL A 64 -16.97 19.87 9.48
C VAL A 64 -18.27 20.38 10.11
N CYS A 65 -19.43 20.00 9.56
CA CYS A 65 -20.74 20.51 10.00
C CYS A 65 -21.46 19.62 11.03
N THR A 66 -21.00 18.39 11.28
CA THR A 66 -21.58 17.55 12.35
C THR A 66 -20.77 17.67 13.64
N PRO A 67 -21.33 18.24 14.72
CA PRO A 67 -20.70 18.13 16.03
C PRO A 67 -20.62 16.65 16.38
N GLN A 68 -19.41 16.17 16.71
CA GLN A 68 -19.21 14.82 17.21
C GLN A 68 -20.15 14.59 18.40
N SER A 69 -21.14 13.72 18.22
CA SER A 69 -22.18 13.46 19.21
C SER A 69 -21.57 12.83 20.48
N HIS A 70 -22.24 13.01 21.62
CA HIS A 70 -21.85 12.40 22.91
C HIS A 70 -21.67 10.87 22.87
N GLN A 71 -22.19 10.17 21.84
CA GLN A 71 -21.98 8.73 21.64
C GLN A 71 -20.51 8.35 21.38
N ASN A 72 -19.65 9.32 21.04
CA ASN A 72 -18.24 9.09 20.76
C ASN A 72 -17.36 8.87 22.00
N GLN A 73 -17.86 9.06 23.23
CA GLN A 73 -17.02 8.89 24.43
C GLN A 73 -16.64 7.41 24.67
N ASN A 74 -17.61 6.50 24.55
CA ASN A 74 -17.35 5.06 24.71
C ASN A 74 -16.53 4.50 23.52
N GLY A 75 -16.80 4.97 22.30
CA GLY A 75 -16.02 4.62 21.12
C GLY A 75 -14.58 5.14 21.19
N GLY A 76 -14.37 6.34 21.75
CA GLY A 76 -13.05 6.91 21.98
C GLY A 76 -12.20 6.08 22.94
N ALA A 77 -12.76 5.70 24.10
CA ALA A 77 -12.07 4.84 25.07
C ALA A 77 -11.72 3.45 24.47
N LEU A 78 -12.62 2.89 23.65
CA LEU A 78 -12.37 1.63 22.95
C LEU A 78 -11.25 1.77 21.92
N MET A 79 -11.18 2.89 21.19
CA MET A 79 -10.10 3.20 20.25
C MET A 79 -8.75 3.36 20.96
N ASP A 80 -8.70 4.03 22.11
CA ASP A 80 -7.47 4.20 22.89
C ASP A 80 -6.92 2.84 23.34
N GLU A 81 -7.78 1.94 23.82
CA GLU A 81 -7.40 0.59 24.20
C GLU A 81 -6.92 -0.24 23.00
N MET A 82 -7.67 -0.22 21.89
CA MET A 82 -7.27 -0.91 20.65
C MET A 82 -5.92 -0.40 20.11
N ALA A 83 -5.65 0.91 20.19
CA ALA A 83 -4.42 1.50 19.70
C ALA A 83 -3.18 0.97 20.45
N VAL A 84 -3.28 0.78 21.77
CA VAL A 84 -2.21 0.21 22.59
C VAL A 84 -1.92 -1.24 22.16
N VAL A 85 -2.95 -2.07 22.06
CA VAL A 85 -2.81 -3.49 21.69
C VAL A 85 -2.30 -3.65 20.25
N ALA A 86 -2.85 -2.89 19.30
CA ALA A 86 -2.40 -2.92 17.90
C ALA A 86 -0.92 -2.52 17.78
N THR A 87 -0.52 -1.47 18.50
CA THR A 87 0.87 -0.99 18.52
C THR A 87 1.81 -2.02 19.13
N GLU A 88 1.40 -2.67 20.22
CA GLU A 88 2.19 -3.72 20.85
C GLU A 88 2.38 -4.92 19.91
N GLU A 89 1.31 -5.43 19.29
CA GLU A 89 1.39 -6.53 18.33
C GLU A 89 2.30 -6.15 17.16
N TYR A 90 2.06 -5.00 16.53
CA TYR A 90 2.88 -4.51 15.42
C TYR A 90 4.35 -4.45 15.81
N ARG A 91 4.69 -3.86 16.96
CA ARG A 91 6.08 -3.73 17.39
C ARG A 91 6.70 -5.06 17.80
N SER A 92 5.91 -5.97 18.36
CA SER A 92 6.38 -7.31 18.71
C SER A 92 6.88 -8.07 17.47
N ILE A 93 6.17 -7.95 16.35
CA ILE A 93 6.53 -8.63 15.11
C ILE A 93 7.60 -7.85 14.34
N VAL A 94 7.44 -6.53 14.18
CA VAL A 94 8.32 -5.75 13.29
C VAL A 94 9.66 -5.42 13.96
N PHE A 95 9.69 -5.13 15.25
CA PHE A 95 10.90 -4.65 15.93
C PHE A 95 11.47 -5.64 16.95
N LYS A 96 10.64 -6.43 17.64
CA LYS A 96 11.11 -7.33 18.70
C LYS A 96 11.47 -8.73 18.20
N GLU A 97 10.83 -9.21 17.14
CA GLU A 97 11.12 -10.52 16.54
C GLU A 97 12.51 -10.51 15.85
N PRO A 98 13.51 -11.23 16.37
CA PRO A 98 14.89 -11.11 15.89
C PRO A 98 15.06 -11.48 14.42
N ARG A 99 14.28 -12.46 13.93
CA ARG A 99 14.38 -12.94 12.54
C ARG A 99 13.45 -12.22 11.57
N PHE A 100 12.72 -11.19 12.01
CA PHE A 100 11.79 -10.47 11.12
C PHE A 100 12.50 -9.86 9.91
N VAL A 101 13.65 -9.22 10.12
CA VAL A 101 14.39 -8.55 9.04
C VAL A 101 14.90 -9.55 8.01
N GLU A 102 15.36 -10.72 8.47
CA GLU A 102 15.75 -11.84 7.63
C GLU A 102 14.56 -12.32 6.79
N TYR A 103 13.43 -12.61 7.44
CA TYR A 103 12.20 -13.01 6.76
C TYR A 103 11.73 -11.98 5.74
N PHE A 104 11.70 -10.70 6.10
CA PHE A 104 11.28 -9.61 5.23
C PHE A 104 12.11 -9.52 3.94
N ARG A 105 13.44 -9.64 4.04
CA ARG A 105 14.35 -9.58 2.88
C ARG A 105 14.22 -10.79 1.97
N LEU A 106 13.90 -11.95 2.52
CA LEU A 106 13.70 -13.17 1.75
C LEU A 106 12.30 -13.21 1.11
N ALA A 107 11.26 -12.91 1.89
CA ALA A 107 9.87 -13.01 1.45
C ALA A 107 9.46 -11.92 0.44
N THR A 108 10.19 -10.79 0.41
CA THR A 108 9.84 -9.63 -0.45
C THR A 108 10.99 -9.23 -1.38
N PRO A 109 10.71 -8.48 -2.46
CA PRO A 109 11.75 -7.95 -3.36
C PRO A 109 12.38 -6.62 -2.87
N GLU A 110 12.42 -6.36 -1.55
CA GLU A 110 12.95 -5.10 -1.01
C GLU A 110 14.41 -4.84 -1.41
N MET A 111 15.23 -5.89 -1.37
CA MET A 111 16.66 -5.80 -1.66
C MET A 111 16.90 -5.43 -3.13
N GLU A 112 16.15 -6.05 -4.04
CA GLU A 112 16.24 -5.79 -5.48
C GLU A 112 15.68 -4.42 -5.83
N TYR A 113 14.58 -3.99 -5.20
CA TYR A 113 14.05 -2.64 -5.37
C TYR A 113 15.08 -1.56 -5.00
N GLY A 114 15.89 -1.78 -3.96
CA GLY A 114 16.97 -0.87 -3.57
C GLY A 114 18.16 -0.84 -4.51
N ARG A 115 18.38 -1.90 -5.30
CA ARG A 115 19.47 -2.01 -6.30
C ARG A 115 19.06 -1.45 -7.66
N MET A 116 17.77 -1.52 -7.98
CA MET A 116 17.24 -1.07 -9.27
C MET A 116 16.97 0.44 -9.27
N ASN A 117 17.26 1.11 -10.39
CA ASN A 117 16.99 2.53 -10.62
C ASN A 117 15.48 2.84 -10.82
N ILE A 118 14.59 2.18 -10.09
CA ILE A 118 13.13 2.38 -10.17
C ILE A 118 12.70 3.65 -9.43
N GLY A 119 13.43 4.04 -8.37
CA GLY A 119 13.16 5.23 -7.57
C GLY A 119 14.29 6.26 -7.62
N SER A 120 13.95 7.55 -7.60
CA SER A 120 14.93 8.65 -7.57
C SER A 120 15.62 8.84 -6.20
N ARG A 121 15.17 8.12 -5.18
CA ARG A 121 15.54 8.33 -3.78
C ARG A 121 16.03 7.00 -3.19
N PRO A 122 17.10 7.01 -2.38
CA PRO A 122 17.62 5.79 -1.76
C PRO A 122 16.58 5.15 -0.85
N SER A 123 16.50 3.81 -0.86
CA SER A 123 15.48 3.06 -0.10
C SER A 123 15.69 3.14 1.41
N LYS A 124 16.95 3.28 1.86
CA LYS A 124 17.31 3.40 3.28
C LYS A 124 17.94 4.76 3.59
N ARG A 125 17.73 5.22 4.83
CA ARG A 125 18.42 6.39 5.41
C ARG A 125 19.85 6.05 5.81
N LYS A 126 20.09 4.82 6.28
CA LYS A 126 21.40 4.26 6.65
C LYS A 126 21.54 2.85 6.05
N PRO A 127 22.58 2.55 5.25
CA PRO A 127 22.72 1.26 4.56
C PRO A 127 22.76 0.04 5.49
N SER A 128 23.34 0.18 6.68
CA SER A 128 23.51 -0.89 7.68
C SER A 128 22.36 -1.02 8.69
N GLY A 129 21.31 -0.19 8.59
CA GLY A 129 20.22 -0.18 9.57
C GLY A 129 19.18 -1.30 9.37
N GLY A 130 18.45 -1.61 10.45
CA GLY A 130 17.24 -2.43 10.41
C GLY A 130 16.05 -1.71 9.75
N ILE A 131 14.83 -2.14 10.03
CA ILE A 131 13.59 -1.55 9.48
C ILE A 131 13.47 -0.06 9.77
N GLU A 132 13.98 0.40 10.91
CA GLU A 132 13.96 1.83 11.30
C GLU A 132 14.70 2.73 10.29
N SER A 133 15.62 2.16 9.51
CA SER A 133 16.32 2.88 8.45
C SER A 133 15.58 2.87 7.12
N LEU A 134 14.58 1.99 6.94
CA LEU A 134 13.80 1.84 5.72
C LEU A 134 12.79 2.98 5.62
N ARG A 135 12.66 3.56 4.42
CA ARG A 135 11.62 4.58 4.18
C ARG A 135 10.25 3.92 4.02
N ALA A 136 9.19 4.67 4.32
CA ALA A 136 7.81 4.19 4.22
C ALA A 136 7.49 3.63 2.82
N ILE A 137 7.86 4.34 1.74
CA ILE A 137 7.57 3.91 0.36
C ILE A 137 8.14 2.49 0.08
N PRO A 138 9.45 2.23 0.24
CA PRO A 138 10.00 0.87 0.12
C PRO A 138 9.32 -0.17 1.00
N TRP A 139 8.95 0.19 2.24
CA TRP A 139 8.25 -0.70 3.16
C TRP A 139 6.91 -1.18 2.61
N ILE A 140 6.05 -0.24 2.22
CA ILE A 140 4.72 -0.54 1.66
C ILE A 140 4.85 -1.26 0.32
N PHE A 141 5.78 -0.79 -0.51
CA PHE A 141 6.00 -1.33 -1.85
C PHE A 141 6.38 -2.80 -1.79
N ALA A 142 7.35 -3.17 -0.94
CA ALA A 142 7.83 -4.54 -0.82
C ALA A 142 6.70 -5.54 -0.46
N TRP A 143 5.85 -5.20 0.50
CA TRP A 143 4.71 -6.05 0.89
C TRP A 143 3.54 -6.03 -0.08
N THR A 144 3.43 -4.98 -0.90
CA THR A 144 2.44 -4.89 -1.97
C THR A 144 2.80 -5.80 -3.13
N GLN A 145 4.10 -5.89 -3.46
CA GLN A 145 4.60 -6.79 -4.50
C GLN A 145 4.27 -8.26 -4.22
N THR A 146 4.18 -8.66 -2.95
CA THR A 146 3.95 -10.06 -2.56
C THR A 146 2.48 -10.39 -2.26
N ARG A 147 1.56 -9.47 -2.55
CA ARG A 147 0.11 -9.60 -2.23
C ARG A 147 -0.19 -9.75 -0.74
N PHE A 148 0.75 -9.43 0.15
CA PHE A 148 0.58 -9.70 1.58
C PHE A 148 0.14 -8.47 2.37
N HIS A 149 0.56 -7.27 1.97
CA HIS A 149 0.12 -5.99 2.54
C HIS A 149 0.25 -5.88 4.08
N LEU A 150 1.22 -6.60 4.68
CA LEU A 150 1.46 -6.63 6.13
C LEU A 150 1.39 -5.25 6.82
N PRO A 151 1.96 -4.16 6.26
CA PRO A 151 1.98 -2.85 6.91
C PRO A 151 0.60 -2.24 7.19
N VAL A 152 -0.44 -2.69 6.49
CA VAL A 152 -1.75 -2.06 6.51
C VAL A 152 -2.67 -2.67 7.56
N TRP A 153 -2.60 -3.99 7.75
CA TRP A 153 -3.54 -4.72 8.60
C TRP A 153 -2.92 -5.23 9.90
N LEU A 154 -1.58 -5.30 10.01
CA LEU A 154 -0.93 -5.83 11.20
C LEU A 154 -1.29 -4.97 12.43
N GLY A 155 -1.75 -5.63 13.51
CA GLY A 155 -2.23 -4.99 14.74
C GLY A 155 -3.75 -4.95 14.87
N PHE A 156 -4.50 -4.89 13.76
CA PHE A 156 -5.96 -4.86 13.81
C PHE A 156 -6.55 -6.15 14.38
N GLY A 157 -5.99 -7.30 13.99
CA GLY A 157 -6.44 -8.62 14.46
C GLY A 157 -6.38 -8.75 15.98
N ALA A 158 -5.22 -8.48 16.60
CA ALA A 158 -5.13 -8.54 18.05
C ALA A 158 -5.99 -7.50 18.74
N ALA A 159 -6.07 -6.27 18.22
CA ALA A 159 -6.89 -5.21 18.82
C ALA A 159 -8.38 -5.58 18.85
N PHE A 160 -8.94 -6.04 17.72
CA PHE A 160 -10.33 -6.48 17.64
C PHE A 160 -10.59 -7.68 18.55
N LYS A 161 -9.72 -8.69 18.48
CA LYS A 161 -9.83 -9.88 19.32
C LYS A 161 -9.80 -9.54 20.80
N HIS A 162 -8.90 -8.67 21.22
CA HIS A 162 -8.75 -8.24 22.61
C HIS A 162 -10.03 -7.60 23.13
N VAL A 163 -10.56 -6.59 22.43
CA VAL A 163 -11.75 -5.88 22.91
C VAL A 163 -13.01 -6.74 22.87
N ILE A 164 -13.16 -7.61 21.86
CA ILE A 164 -14.32 -8.53 21.77
C ILE A 164 -14.26 -9.59 22.88
N GLN A 165 -13.07 -10.10 23.22
CA GLN A 165 -12.90 -11.07 24.30
C GLN A 165 -13.11 -10.45 25.69
N LYS A 166 -12.78 -9.17 25.86
CA LYS A 166 -13.00 -8.44 27.12
C LYS A 166 -14.48 -8.25 27.43
N ASP A 167 -15.30 -7.94 26.43
CA ASP A 167 -16.75 -7.85 26.55
C ASP A 167 -17.42 -8.12 25.20
N ILE A 168 -18.31 -9.11 25.16
CA ILE A 168 -19.04 -9.48 23.93
C ILE A 168 -19.85 -8.32 23.36
N ARG A 169 -20.27 -7.37 24.21
CA ARG A 169 -21.00 -6.16 23.79
C ARG A 169 -20.14 -5.22 22.95
N ASN A 170 -18.81 -5.32 23.03
CA ASN A 170 -17.90 -4.52 22.22
C ASN A 170 -18.00 -4.85 20.73
N LEU A 171 -18.42 -6.07 20.34
CA LEU A 171 -18.69 -6.36 18.94
C LEU A 171 -19.83 -5.47 18.40
N HIS A 172 -20.93 -5.36 19.14
CA HIS A 172 -22.05 -4.49 18.76
C HIS A 172 -21.64 -3.02 18.77
N MET A 173 -20.76 -2.61 19.68
CA MET A 173 -20.20 -1.25 19.69
C MET A 173 -19.37 -0.98 18.43
N LEU A 174 -18.48 -1.91 18.04
CA LEU A 174 -17.66 -1.78 16.82
C LEU A 174 -18.54 -1.73 15.55
N GLN A 175 -19.62 -2.52 15.51
CA GLN A 175 -20.61 -2.46 14.43
C GLN A 175 -21.35 -1.12 14.40
N ALA A 176 -21.73 -0.58 15.56
CA ALA A 176 -22.33 0.76 15.64
C ALA A 176 -21.33 1.83 15.18
N MET A 177 -20.07 1.76 15.60
CA MET A 177 -19.00 2.65 15.13
C MET A 177 -18.83 2.57 13.61
N TYR A 178 -18.90 1.38 13.00
CA TYR A 178 -18.82 1.23 11.54
C TYR A 178 -20.01 1.88 10.81
N ASN A 179 -21.21 1.82 11.39
CA ASN A 179 -22.41 2.36 10.77
C ASN A 179 -22.59 3.87 10.99
N GLU A 180 -22.17 4.37 12.15
CA GLU A 180 -22.54 5.70 12.64
C GLU A 180 -21.35 6.66 12.72
N TRP A 181 -20.10 6.16 12.77
CA TRP A 181 -18.90 6.99 12.88
C TRP A 181 -18.08 7.01 11.58
N PRO A 182 -18.13 8.11 10.78
CA PRO A 182 -17.47 8.16 9.47
C PRO A 182 -15.97 7.89 9.48
N PHE A 183 -15.27 8.30 10.55
CA PHE A 183 -13.82 8.03 10.69
C PHE A 183 -13.53 6.53 10.78
N PHE A 184 -14.28 5.81 11.62
CA PHE A 184 -14.09 4.38 11.80
C PHE A 184 -14.49 3.62 10.53
N ARG A 185 -15.63 3.99 9.92
CA ARG A 185 -16.08 3.44 8.64
C ARG A 185 -15.01 3.53 7.55
N VAL A 186 -14.49 4.73 7.27
CA VAL A 186 -13.48 4.93 6.21
C VAL A 186 -12.19 4.17 6.50
N THR A 187 -11.81 4.04 7.78
CA THR A 187 -10.65 3.25 8.20
C THR A 187 -10.84 1.76 7.89
N ILE A 188 -11.99 1.19 8.26
CA ILE A 188 -12.33 -0.20 7.98
C ILE A 188 -12.46 -0.45 6.48
N ASP A 189 -13.12 0.43 5.73
CA ASP A 189 -13.29 0.32 4.28
C ASP A 189 -11.93 0.32 3.55
N LEU A 190 -10.97 1.11 4.03
CA LEU A 190 -9.60 1.12 3.49
C LEU A 190 -8.92 -0.24 3.72
N VAL A 191 -8.98 -0.77 4.95
CA VAL A 191 -8.37 -2.07 5.26
C VAL A 191 -9.08 -3.20 4.49
N GLU A 192 -10.40 -3.13 4.32
CA GLU A 192 -11.18 -4.09 3.55
C GLU A 192 -10.79 -4.11 2.06
N MET A 193 -10.62 -2.93 1.45
CA MET A 193 -10.10 -2.80 0.08
C MET A 193 -8.74 -3.46 -0.06
N VAL A 194 -7.88 -3.34 0.95
CA VAL A 194 -6.52 -3.90 0.92
C VAL A 194 -6.56 -5.41 1.07
N PHE A 195 -7.45 -5.95 1.90
CA PHE A 195 -7.74 -7.37 1.92
C PHE A 195 -8.28 -7.88 0.58
N ALA A 196 -9.07 -7.09 -0.15
CA ALA A 196 -9.54 -7.46 -1.49
C ALA A 196 -8.45 -7.46 -2.55
N LYS A 197 -7.31 -6.79 -2.29
CA LYS A 197 -6.09 -6.86 -3.11
C LYS A 197 -5.12 -7.93 -2.61
N GLY A 198 -5.24 -8.40 -1.38
CA GLY A 198 -4.32 -9.41 -0.83
C GLY A 198 -4.61 -10.83 -1.32
N ASP A 199 -3.56 -11.63 -1.39
CA ASP A 199 -3.63 -13.06 -1.68
C ASP A 199 -2.58 -13.81 -0.84
N PRO A 200 -2.99 -14.45 0.28
CA PRO A 200 -2.07 -15.20 1.13
C PRO A 200 -1.51 -16.46 0.44
N GLY A 201 -2.13 -16.95 -0.65
CA GLY A 201 -1.62 -18.06 -1.45
C GLY A 201 -0.38 -17.65 -2.26
N ILE A 202 -0.39 -16.45 -2.84
CA ILE A 202 0.79 -15.87 -3.51
C ILE A 202 1.88 -15.54 -2.50
N ALA A 203 1.53 -15.03 -1.32
CA ALA A 203 2.50 -14.85 -0.24
C ALA A 203 3.16 -16.19 0.17
N ALA A 204 2.37 -17.27 0.27
CA ALA A 204 2.89 -18.61 0.57
C ALA A 204 3.79 -19.17 -0.56
N LEU A 205 3.49 -18.86 -1.82
CA LEU A 205 4.36 -19.21 -2.95
C LEU A 205 5.73 -18.53 -2.83
N ASN A 206 5.75 -17.24 -2.48
CA ASN A 206 7.00 -16.51 -2.25
C ASN A 206 7.81 -17.15 -1.12
N ASP A 207 7.18 -17.46 0.01
CA ASP A 207 7.84 -18.16 1.11
C ASP A 207 8.45 -19.49 0.67
N LYS A 208 7.69 -20.33 -0.02
CA LYS A 208 8.16 -21.64 -0.50
C LYS A 208 9.36 -21.53 -1.46
N LEU A 209 9.41 -20.49 -2.27
CA LEU A 209 10.46 -20.34 -3.30
C LEU A 209 11.70 -19.62 -2.79
N LEU A 210 11.54 -18.65 -1.88
CA LEU A 210 12.55 -17.64 -1.56
C LEU A 210 13.00 -17.65 -0.09
N VAL A 211 12.18 -18.18 0.82
CA VAL A 211 12.44 -18.15 2.26
C VAL A 211 13.00 -19.49 2.72
N SER A 212 14.02 -19.44 3.59
CA SER A 212 14.60 -20.63 4.24
C SER A 212 13.53 -21.41 5.01
N GLU A 213 13.61 -22.75 4.97
CA GLU A 213 12.59 -23.63 5.57
C GLU A 213 12.36 -23.37 7.08
N GLU A 214 13.41 -22.97 7.80
CA GLU A 214 13.36 -22.61 9.22
C GLU A 214 12.40 -21.45 9.53
N LEU A 215 12.15 -20.57 8.55
CA LEU A 215 11.29 -19.40 8.69
C LEU A 215 9.87 -19.63 8.17
N TRP A 216 9.57 -20.79 7.57
CA TRP A 216 8.23 -21.11 7.11
C TRP A 216 7.18 -21.06 8.23
N PRO A 217 7.43 -21.59 9.44
CA PRO A 217 6.46 -21.47 10.54
C PRO A 217 6.12 -20.01 10.89
N PHE A 218 7.10 -19.11 10.76
CA PHE A 218 6.90 -17.69 10.99
C PHE A 218 5.98 -17.07 9.91
N GLY A 219 6.23 -17.37 8.64
CA GLY A 219 5.36 -16.93 7.54
C GLY A 219 3.94 -17.51 7.63
N GLU A 220 3.80 -18.77 8.06
CA GLU A 220 2.50 -19.39 8.32
C GLU A 220 1.74 -18.69 9.46
N LYS A 221 2.43 -18.34 10.54
CA LYS A 221 1.86 -17.54 11.65
C LYS A 221 1.32 -16.19 11.15
N LEU A 222 2.09 -15.48 10.31
CA LEU A 222 1.63 -14.22 9.73
C LEU A 222 0.40 -14.42 8.83
N ARG A 223 0.38 -15.46 7.99
CA ARG A 223 -0.79 -15.78 7.14
C ARG A 223 -2.00 -16.21 7.94
N ALA A 224 -1.82 -16.88 9.09
CA ALA A 224 -2.91 -17.18 10.01
C ALA A 224 -3.50 -15.88 10.59
N ASN A 225 -2.64 -14.95 11.03
CA ASN A 225 -3.06 -13.64 11.52
C ASN A 225 -3.80 -12.83 10.44
N TYR A 226 -3.33 -12.86 9.19
CA TYR A 226 -4.04 -12.26 8.04
C TYR A 226 -5.48 -12.78 7.92
N LYS A 227 -5.68 -14.11 8.01
CA LYS A 227 -7.00 -14.74 7.89
C LYS A 227 -7.91 -14.38 9.08
N GLU A 228 -7.37 -14.39 10.30
CA GLU A 228 -8.10 -14.02 11.51
C GLU A 228 -8.52 -12.54 11.45
N THR A 229 -7.60 -11.64 11.13
CA THR A 229 -7.86 -10.20 10.99
C THR A 229 -8.94 -9.94 9.93
N LYS A 230 -8.84 -10.58 8.76
CA LYS A 230 -9.87 -10.48 7.71
C LYS A 230 -11.25 -10.92 8.19
N SER A 231 -11.32 -12.02 8.95
CA SER A 231 -12.59 -12.53 9.48
C SER A 231 -13.21 -11.58 10.51
N LEU A 232 -12.41 -11.06 11.44
CA LEU A 232 -12.87 -10.09 12.44
C LEU A 232 -13.34 -8.78 11.79
N LEU A 233 -12.61 -8.30 10.78
CA LEU A 233 -12.99 -7.11 10.03
C LEU A 233 -14.35 -7.28 9.35
N LEU A 234 -14.60 -8.41 8.69
CA LEU A 234 -15.90 -8.69 8.04
C LEU A 234 -17.04 -8.77 9.07
N GLN A 235 -16.78 -9.35 10.25
CA GLN A 235 -17.77 -9.38 11.34
C GLN A 235 -18.13 -7.98 11.86
N ILE A 236 -17.14 -7.09 11.95
CA ILE A 236 -17.33 -5.68 12.36
C ILE A 236 -18.08 -4.89 11.29
N ALA A 237 -17.73 -5.08 10.01
CA ALA A 237 -18.41 -4.43 8.89
C ALA A 237 -19.83 -4.98 8.66
N GLY A 238 -20.13 -6.19 9.16
CA GLY A 238 -21.38 -6.89 8.88
C GLY A 238 -21.45 -7.47 7.46
N HIS A 239 -20.32 -7.64 6.80
CA HIS A 239 -20.21 -8.16 5.44
C HIS A 239 -19.97 -9.67 5.44
N LYS A 240 -20.56 -10.41 4.49
CA LYS A 240 -20.28 -11.83 4.26
C LYS A 240 -19.02 -12.03 3.44
N ASP A 241 -18.79 -11.13 2.49
CA ASP A 241 -17.63 -11.13 1.60
C ASP A 241 -16.97 -9.76 1.54
N LEU A 242 -15.68 -9.73 1.21
CA LEU A 242 -14.97 -8.48 0.97
C LEU A 242 -15.66 -7.62 -0.10
N LEU A 243 -15.73 -6.33 0.18
CA LEU A 243 -16.32 -5.28 -0.65
C LEU A 243 -17.79 -5.55 -1.00
N GLU A 244 -18.55 -6.11 -0.05
CA GLU A 244 -20.01 -6.28 -0.22
C GLU A 244 -20.72 -4.93 -0.42
N GLY A 245 -20.27 -3.88 0.29
CA GLY A 245 -20.76 -2.51 0.13
C GLY A 245 -20.30 -1.77 -1.14
N ASP A 246 -19.34 -2.32 -1.91
CA ASP A 246 -18.84 -1.69 -3.15
C ASP A 246 -18.60 -2.75 -4.26
N PRO A 247 -19.69 -3.23 -4.90
CA PRO A 247 -19.60 -4.24 -5.96
C PRO A 247 -18.85 -3.74 -7.21
N TYR A 248 -18.86 -2.44 -7.48
CA TYR A 248 -18.14 -1.85 -8.61
C TYR A 248 -16.63 -1.93 -8.40
N LEU A 249 -16.14 -1.57 -7.22
CA LEU A 249 -14.72 -1.74 -6.88
C LEU A 249 -14.33 -3.22 -6.89
N LYS A 250 -15.16 -4.09 -6.32
CA LYS A 250 -14.95 -5.56 -6.33
C LYS A 250 -14.74 -6.10 -7.74
N GLN A 251 -15.62 -5.75 -8.67
CA GLN A 251 -15.49 -6.16 -10.08
C GLN A 251 -14.20 -5.65 -10.72
N ARG A 252 -13.84 -4.37 -10.47
CA ARG A 252 -12.64 -3.75 -11.05
C ARG A 252 -11.33 -4.32 -10.53
N LEU A 253 -11.31 -4.81 -9.29
CA LEU A 253 -10.16 -5.52 -8.73
C LEU A 253 -10.06 -6.92 -9.33
N ARG A 254 -11.19 -7.64 -9.41
CA ARG A 254 -11.25 -8.99 -10.00
C ARG A 254 -10.74 -9.04 -11.44
N LEU A 255 -11.05 -8.03 -12.26
CA LEU A 255 -10.59 -7.96 -13.65
C LEU A 255 -9.06 -7.80 -13.81
N ARG A 256 -8.37 -7.25 -12.80
CA ARG A 256 -6.90 -7.09 -12.84
C ARG A 256 -6.18 -8.29 -12.28
N ASP A 257 -6.86 -9.07 -11.45
CA ASP A 257 -6.24 -10.06 -10.59
C ASP A 257 -5.49 -11.15 -11.36
N SER A 258 -6.05 -11.63 -12.48
CA SER A 258 -5.39 -12.64 -13.33
C SER A 258 -4.05 -12.16 -13.91
N TYR A 259 -3.98 -10.90 -14.34
CA TYR A 259 -2.75 -10.31 -14.87
C TYR A 259 -1.71 -10.13 -13.78
N ILE A 260 -2.13 -9.57 -12.63
CA ILE A 260 -1.21 -9.33 -11.50
C ILE A 260 -0.69 -10.66 -10.96
N THR A 261 -1.54 -11.67 -10.81
CA THR A 261 -1.17 -13.01 -10.37
C THR A 261 -0.12 -13.65 -11.28
N THR A 262 -0.27 -13.51 -12.60
CA THR A 262 0.73 -13.99 -13.56
C THR A 262 2.08 -13.32 -13.36
N LEU A 263 2.08 -11.99 -13.14
CA LEU A 263 3.29 -11.23 -12.85
C LEU A 263 3.90 -11.62 -11.50
N ASN A 264 3.10 -11.91 -10.47
CA ASN A 264 3.61 -12.34 -9.17
C ASN A 264 4.31 -13.69 -9.24
N VAL A 265 3.73 -14.66 -9.94
CA VAL A 265 4.37 -15.98 -10.14
C VAL A 265 5.67 -15.80 -10.91
N CYS A 266 5.65 -15.03 -12.00
CA CYS A 266 6.85 -14.71 -12.78
C CYS A 266 7.93 -14.04 -11.91
N GLN A 267 7.55 -13.06 -11.10
CA GLN A 267 8.44 -12.36 -10.17
C GLN A 267 9.08 -13.32 -9.17
N ALA A 268 8.30 -14.19 -8.52
CA ALA A 268 8.82 -15.12 -7.52
C ALA A 268 9.85 -16.10 -8.11
N TYR A 269 9.59 -16.67 -9.29
CA TYR A 269 10.54 -17.54 -9.97
C TYR A 269 11.77 -16.79 -10.50
N THR A 270 11.61 -15.54 -10.94
CA THR A 270 12.73 -14.69 -11.39
C THR A 270 13.64 -14.35 -10.21
N LEU A 271 13.07 -14.00 -9.04
CA LEU A 271 13.82 -13.78 -7.81
C LEU A 271 14.57 -15.05 -7.37
N LYS A 272 13.94 -16.23 -7.49
CA LYS A 272 14.61 -17.50 -7.18
C LYS A 272 15.84 -17.72 -8.06
N GLN A 273 15.72 -17.51 -9.37
CA GLN A 273 16.85 -17.61 -10.31
C GLN A 273 17.97 -16.59 -10.01
N ILE A 274 17.59 -15.37 -9.61
CA ILE A 274 18.56 -14.32 -9.27
C ILE A 274 19.31 -14.64 -7.96
N ARG A 275 18.61 -15.18 -6.96
CA ARG A 275 19.14 -15.38 -5.60
C ARG A 275 19.83 -16.73 -5.40
N ASP A 276 19.46 -17.74 -6.16
CA ASP A 276 20.00 -19.11 -6.06
C ASP A 276 20.66 -19.54 -7.38
N PRO A 277 22.01 -19.42 -7.50
CA PRO A 277 22.75 -19.84 -8.69
C PRO A 277 22.65 -21.35 -8.98
N ASN A 278 22.26 -22.17 -8.00
CA ASN A 278 22.10 -23.62 -8.17
C ASN A 278 20.72 -24.00 -8.69
N TYR A 279 19.81 -23.03 -8.83
CA TYR A 279 18.47 -23.27 -9.35
C TYR A 279 18.51 -23.46 -10.87
N ASN A 280 18.59 -24.72 -11.30
CA ASN A 280 18.64 -25.10 -12.71
C ASN A 280 17.27 -24.93 -13.39
N VAL A 281 17.22 -24.06 -14.40
CA VAL A 281 16.07 -23.92 -15.29
C VAL A 281 16.33 -24.72 -16.56
N THR A 282 15.44 -25.65 -16.90
CA THR A 282 15.50 -26.36 -18.18
C THR A 282 15.28 -25.38 -19.34
N PRO A 283 16.26 -25.21 -20.25
CA PRO A 283 16.09 -24.36 -21.42
C PRO A 283 14.94 -24.87 -22.29
N ARG A 284 14.05 -23.98 -22.69
CA ARG A 284 13.00 -24.27 -23.67
C ARG A 284 13.36 -23.63 -25.00
N PRO A 285 12.99 -24.25 -26.13
CA PRO A 285 13.14 -23.60 -27.43
C PRO A 285 12.36 -22.28 -27.43
N HIS A 286 12.92 -21.26 -28.08
CA HIS A 286 12.28 -19.94 -28.21
C HIS A 286 10.92 -20.10 -28.90
N LEU A 287 9.84 -19.63 -28.26
CA LEU A 287 8.47 -19.76 -28.76
C LEU A 287 8.09 -18.66 -29.77
N SER A 288 8.73 -17.50 -29.70
CA SER A 288 8.44 -16.36 -30.58
C SER A 288 9.18 -16.50 -31.92
N LYS A 289 8.41 -16.72 -32.98
CA LYS A 289 8.92 -16.79 -34.36
C LYS A 289 9.64 -15.50 -34.81
N GLU A 290 9.24 -14.34 -34.28
CA GLU A 290 9.86 -13.04 -34.59
C GLU A 290 11.33 -12.93 -34.15
N ILE A 291 11.76 -13.70 -33.14
CA ILE A 291 13.16 -13.71 -32.70
C ILE A 291 14.04 -14.60 -33.58
N MET A 292 13.45 -15.61 -34.25
CA MET A 292 14.21 -16.47 -35.18
C MET A 292 14.71 -15.69 -36.41
N GLU A 293 14.07 -14.57 -36.75
CA GLU A 293 14.47 -13.70 -37.87
C GLU A 293 15.43 -12.57 -37.42
N SER A 294 15.45 -12.22 -36.14
CA SER A 294 16.39 -11.23 -35.60
C SER A 294 17.66 -11.93 -35.10
N SER A 295 18.77 -11.81 -35.83
CA SER A 295 20.11 -12.29 -35.46
C SER A 295 20.76 -11.53 -34.29
N LYS A 296 19.96 -10.99 -33.36
CA LYS A 296 20.42 -10.12 -32.28
C LYS A 296 20.80 -10.97 -31.05
N PRO A 297 22.02 -10.81 -30.50
CA PRO A 297 22.42 -11.52 -29.28
C PRO A 297 21.53 -11.11 -28.10
N ALA A 298 21.37 -11.99 -27.11
CA ALA A 298 20.56 -11.73 -25.92
C ALA A 298 20.97 -10.44 -25.17
N ASP A 299 22.23 -10.03 -25.32
CA ASP A 299 22.78 -8.78 -24.77
C ASP A 299 22.14 -7.52 -25.37
N GLU A 300 21.59 -7.57 -26.59
CA GLU A 300 20.82 -6.47 -27.19
C GLU A 300 19.38 -6.35 -26.65
N LEU A 301 18.89 -7.36 -25.91
CA LEU A 301 17.55 -7.35 -25.32
C LEU A 301 17.50 -6.65 -23.96
N VAL A 302 18.67 -6.39 -23.35
CA VAL A 302 18.79 -5.64 -22.10
C VAL A 302 18.63 -4.14 -22.40
N LYS A 303 17.42 -3.63 -22.24
CA LYS A 303 17.07 -2.23 -22.58
C LYS A 303 16.93 -1.35 -21.36
N LEU A 304 16.60 -1.93 -20.19
CA LEU A 304 16.30 -1.13 -18.99
C LEU A 304 17.54 -0.91 -18.12
N ASN A 305 18.45 -1.88 -18.03
CA ASN A 305 19.72 -1.71 -17.32
C ASN A 305 20.92 -2.38 -18.04
N PRO A 306 21.62 -1.66 -18.94
CA PRO A 306 22.73 -2.22 -19.72
C PRO A 306 23.99 -2.56 -18.88
N THR A 307 24.03 -2.19 -17.59
CA THR A 307 25.14 -2.49 -16.67
C THR A 307 24.77 -3.53 -15.62
N SER A 308 23.82 -4.44 -15.93
CA SER A 308 23.35 -5.45 -14.99
C SER A 308 24.45 -6.46 -14.63
N ASP A 309 24.57 -6.79 -13.34
CA ASP A 309 25.43 -7.87 -12.84
C ASP A 309 24.75 -9.26 -12.93
N TYR A 310 23.48 -9.31 -13.34
CA TYR A 310 22.70 -10.55 -13.45
C TYR A 310 22.73 -11.11 -14.88
N ALA A 311 22.32 -12.38 -15.04
CA ALA A 311 22.19 -12.97 -16.36
C ALA A 311 21.27 -12.12 -17.27
N PRO A 312 21.59 -11.97 -18.57
CA PRO A 312 20.88 -11.07 -19.47
C PRO A 312 19.36 -11.27 -19.43
N GLY A 313 18.61 -10.18 -19.23
CA GLY A 313 17.15 -10.15 -19.23
C GLY A 313 16.45 -10.48 -17.91
N LEU A 314 17.14 -11.05 -16.90
CA LEU A 314 16.52 -11.33 -15.59
C LEU A 314 16.15 -10.05 -14.84
N GLU A 315 17.06 -9.06 -14.82
CA GLU A 315 16.79 -7.78 -14.17
C GLU A 315 15.65 -7.02 -14.84
N ASP A 316 15.67 -6.93 -16.17
CA ASP A 316 14.62 -6.28 -16.96
C ASP A 316 13.25 -6.96 -16.73
N THR A 317 13.21 -8.29 -16.69
CA THR A 317 12.00 -9.06 -16.37
C THR A 317 11.49 -8.72 -14.97
N LEU A 318 12.39 -8.66 -13.99
CA LEU A 318 12.03 -8.31 -12.62
C LEU A 318 11.53 -6.85 -12.51
N ILE A 319 12.14 -5.90 -13.21
CA ILE A 319 11.66 -4.50 -13.27
C ILE A 319 10.26 -4.44 -13.90
N LEU A 320 10.01 -5.17 -14.98
CA LEU A 320 8.70 -5.22 -15.66
C LEU A 320 7.62 -5.79 -14.73
N THR A 321 7.91 -6.89 -14.03
CA THR A 321 6.97 -7.44 -13.05
C THR A 321 6.68 -6.46 -11.92
N MET A 322 7.71 -5.81 -11.36
CA MET A 322 7.55 -4.81 -10.30
C MET A 322 6.64 -3.64 -10.73
N LYS A 323 6.89 -3.10 -11.93
CA LYS A 323 6.09 -2.01 -12.51
C LYS A 323 4.65 -2.45 -12.78
N GLY A 324 4.46 -3.62 -13.40
CA GLY A 324 3.14 -4.14 -13.73
C GLY A 324 2.29 -4.46 -12.50
N ILE A 325 2.87 -5.08 -11.47
CA ILE A 325 2.19 -5.36 -10.20
C ILE A 325 1.78 -4.04 -9.54
N ALA A 326 2.67 -3.06 -9.46
CA ALA A 326 2.36 -1.77 -8.85
C ALA A 326 1.26 -1.00 -9.61
N ALA A 327 1.29 -1.04 -10.95
CA ALA A 327 0.25 -0.44 -11.79
C ALA A 327 -1.12 -1.12 -11.57
N GLY A 328 -1.15 -2.44 -11.45
CA GLY A 328 -2.37 -3.19 -11.17
C GLY A 328 -2.94 -2.89 -9.77
N MET A 329 -2.06 -2.83 -8.77
CA MET A 329 -2.39 -2.66 -7.35
C MET A 329 -2.81 -1.25 -6.97
N GLN A 330 -2.18 -0.24 -7.58
CA GLN A 330 -2.44 1.17 -7.29
C GLN A 330 -2.27 1.47 -5.78
N ASN A 331 -3.19 2.21 -5.17
CA ASN A 331 -3.13 2.61 -3.77
C ASN A 331 -3.42 1.44 -2.82
N THR A 332 -2.54 1.19 -1.86
CA THR A 332 -2.74 0.18 -0.82
C THR A 332 -2.80 0.78 0.59
N ASP A 333 -2.38 2.03 0.78
CA ASP A 333 -2.33 2.65 2.10
C ASP A 333 -2.41 4.20 2.07
N GLY A 334 -2.69 4.77 0.90
CA GLY A 334 -2.65 6.22 0.72
C GLY A 334 -1.24 6.80 0.50
N PHE A 335 -0.20 5.98 0.30
CA PHE A 335 1.14 6.41 -0.15
C PHE A 335 1.53 5.82 -1.52
N CYS A 336 2.36 6.54 -2.28
CA CYS A 336 2.81 6.14 -3.61
C CYS A 336 4.29 6.48 -3.83
N PRO A 337 5.08 5.56 -4.45
CA PRO A 337 6.39 5.91 -4.99
C PRO A 337 6.25 6.95 -6.10
N LYS A 338 7.09 8.00 -6.09
CA LYS A 338 7.27 8.86 -7.27
C LYS A 338 7.94 8.02 -8.36
N TYR A 339 7.20 7.56 -9.36
CA TYR A 339 7.78 6.97 -10.56
C TYR A 339 8.31 8.09 -11.44
N LYS A 340 9.63 8.32 -11.44
CA LYS A 340 10.28 9.32 -12.31
C LYS A 340 10.69 8.80 -13.69
N GLN A 341 10.15 7.67 -14.14
CA GLN A 341 10.46 7.05 -15.45
C GLN A 341 9.22 6.73 -16.30
N LEU A 342 8.21 7.61 -16.28
CA LEU A 342 7.25 7.69 -17.39
C LEU A 342 7.65 8.75 -18.43
N ASN A 343 8.72 9.52 -18.18
CA ASN A 343 9.26 10.50 -19.13
C ASN A 343 10.54 9.98 -19.79
N ALA A 344 10.38 9.00 -20.68
CA ALA A 344 11.27 8.84 -21.84
C ALA A 344 10.63 9.45 -23.11
N ILE A 345 9.63 10.32 -22.92
CA ILE A 345 9.14 11.27 -23.93
C ILE A 345 9.00 12.61 -23.20
N GLY A 346 9.93 13.53 -23.40
CA GLY A 346 9.85 14.92 -22.91
C GLY A 346 10.92 15.30 -21.88
N GLN A 347 12.08 15.72 -22.38
CA GLN A 347 13.18 16.38 -21.67
C GLN A 347 12.79 17.79 -21.18
N CYS A 348 13.47 18.30 -20.13
CA CYS A 348 14.18 19.60 -20.06
C CYS A 348 14.18 20.32 -18.67
N PHE A 349 15.39 20.43 -18.06
CA PHE A 349 15.94 21.51 -17.19
C PHE A 349 15.38 21.81 -15.75
N PRO A 350 16.17 22.47 -14.84
CA PRO A 350 16.28 22.13 -13.40
C PRO A 350 16.04 23.37 -12.46
N PRO A 351 16.53 23.45 -11.20
CA PRO A 351 15.72 23.48 -9.98
C PRO A 351 15.83 24.79 -9.15
N GLY A 352 15.00 24.93 -8.10
CA GLY A 352 15.12 26.00 -7.10
C GLY A 352 14.64 25.56 -5.71
N ASP A 353 15.44 25.86 -4.70
CA ASP A 353 15.35 25.39 -3.31
C ASP A 353 14.09 25.79 -2.53
N HIS A 354 13.69 24.97 -1.56
CA HIS A 354 13.67 25.32 -0.12
C HIS A 354 12.92 24.22 0.69
N VAL A 355 13.64 23.62 1.64
CA VAL A 355 13.18 22.56 2.54
C VAL A 355 13.09 23.12 3.96
N ALA A 356 11.91 23.08 4.57
CA ALA A 356 11.74 22.93 6.03
C ALA A 356 10.25 22.73 6.39
N ALA A 357 9.87 21.49 6.72
CA ALA A 357 8.77 21.14 7.66
C ALA A 357 8.37 19.65 7.52
N LEU A 358 9.23 18.72 7.93
CA LEU A 358 8.80 17.33 8.18
C LEU A 358 9.78 16.58 9.12
N GLU A 359 10.20 17.26 10.19
CA GLU A 359 11.11 16.70 11.21
C GLU A 359 10.41 16.22 12.50
N TYR A 360 9.09 16.28 12.59
CA TYR A 360 8.41 16.04 13.88
C TYR A 360 7.97 14.58 14.13
N LEU A 361 7.93 13.71 13.11
CA LEU A 361 7.34 12.37 13.25
C LEU A 361 8.34 11.21 13.40
N LEU A 362 9.66 11.47 13.42
CA LEU A 362 10.68 10.40 13.40
C LEU A 362 11.95 10.70 14.22
N ARG A 363 11.85 11.29 15.41
CA ARG A 363 12.96 11.27 16.38
C ARG A 363 12.77 10.15 17.42
N PRO A 364 13.76 9.27 17.61
CA PRO A 364 13.95 8.56 18.88
C PRO A 364 14.43 9.57 19.94
N MET A 365 14.13 9.31 21.22
CA MET A 365 14.78 10.02 22.35
C MET A 365 16.29 9.85 22.29
#